data_AF-A0A0F6A4J2-F1
#
_entry.id   AF-A0A0F6A4J2-F1
#
_cell.length_a   1.000
_cell.length_b   1.000
_cell.length_c   1.000
_cell.angle_alpha   90.00
_cell.angle_beta   90.00
_cell.angle_gamma   90.00
#
_symmetry.space_group_name_H-M   'P 1'
#
loop_
_entity.id
_entity.type
_entity.pdbx_description
1 polymer ?
#
loop_
_entity_poly.entity_id
_entity_poly.type
_entity_poly.pdbx_seq_one_letter_code
_entity_poly.pdbx_strand_id
1 'polypeptide(L)'
;MKKLLTAFSLSVGLLLSSFDATAAFEATVHIKKIEVYTDRIILELRGPTFGAQHCIDNNKDRRWGWPTSSPASDNWYALALSAQAQELPVRVHKIAQNCIGLSDGTSLDGLFLEKN
;
A
#
# COMPACT_ATOMS: atom_id res chain seq x y z
N MET A 1 26.91 53.10 39.18
CA MET A 1 25.61 52.40 39.08
C MET A 1 25.83 51.13 38.26
N LYS A 2 25.73 49.95 38.89
CA LYS A 2 25.92 48.63 38.25
C LYS A 2 24.64 48.26 37.48
N LYS A 3 24.73 48.03 36.17
CA LYS A 3 23.62 47.48 35.37
C LYS A 3 23.88 45.99 35.17
N LEU A 4 23.12 45.17 35.89
CA LEU A 4 23.07 43.71 35.73
C LEU A 4 22.20 43.43 34.50
N LEU A 5 22.75 42.79 33.47
CA LEU A 5 22.00 42.28 32.32
C LEU A 5 21.67 40.81 32.60
N THR A 6 20.43 40.54 32.98
CA THR A 6 19.87 39.19 33.09
C THR A 6 19.55 38.67 31.69
N ALA A 7 20.31 37.68 31.24
CA ALA A 7 20.02 36.95 30.01
C ALA A 7 18.86 35.98 30.25
N PHE A 8 17.71 36.24 29.62
CA PHE A 8 16.62 35.26 29.49
C PHE A 8 17.00 34.28 28.37
N SER A 9 17.37 33.05 28.72
CA SER A 9 17.44 31.96 27.76
C SER A 9 16.02 31.58 27.35
N LEU A 10 15.64 31.92 26.13
CA LEU A 10 14.43 31.43 25.49
C LEU A 10 14.66 29.95 25.14
N SER A 11 14.14 29.05 25.97
CA SER A 11 14.04 27.63 25.64
C SER A 11 13.02 27.48 24.52
N VAL A 12 13.47 27.50 23.27
CA VAL A 12 12.66 27.08 22.12
C VAL A 12 12.43 25.59 22.28
N GLY A 13 11.29 25.24 22.89
CA GLY A 13 10.79 23.88 22.96
C GLY A 13 10.55 23.40 21.53
N LEU A 14 11.47 22.60 21.01
CA LEU A 14 11.26 21.82 19.81
C LEU A 14 10.15 20.81 20.14
N LEU A 15 8.91 21.16 19.81
CA LEU A 15 7.82 20.20 19.69
C LEU A 15 8.20 19.28 18.53
N LEU A 16 8.90 18.20 18.85
CA LEU A 16 9.08 17.07 17.96
C LEU A 16 7.71 16.44 17.76
N SER A 17 6.97 16.93 16.77
CA SER A 17 5.82 16.24 16.21
C SER A 17 6.34 14.91 15.68
N SER A 18 6.14 13.84 16.43
CA SER A 18 6.30 12.47 15.98
C SER A 18 5.29 12.23 14.86
N PHE A 19 5.68 12.53 13.62
CA PHE A 19 5.02 11.97 12.46
C PHE A 19 5.31 10.47 12.52
N ASP A 20 4.34 9.68 12.99
CA ASP A 20 4.38 8.24 12.80
C ASP A 20 4.51 7.98 11.31
N ALA A 21 5.72 7.62 10.87
CA ALA A 21 5.99 7.20 9.52
C ALA A 21 5.20 5.91 9.31
N THR A 22 4.02 6.03 8.70
CA THR A 22 3.20 4.88 8.34
C THR A 22 3.97 4.01 7.38
N ALA A 23 4.43 2.86 7.88
CA ALA A 23 5.21 1.91 7.12
C ALA A 23 4.41 1.44 5.90
N ALA A 24 5.01 1.53 4.72
CA ALA A 24 4.46 0.87 3.54
C ALA A 24 4.59 -0.65 3.73
N PHE A 25 3.59 -1.36 3.20
CA PHE A 25 3.55 -2.80 3.15
C PHE A 25 3.89 -3.27 1.73
N GLU A 26 4.82 -4.22 1.61
CA GLU A 26 5.17 -4.88 0.34
C GLU A 26 5.18 -6.40 0.51
N ALA A 27 4.71 -7.11 -0.52
CA ALA A 27 4.92 -8.56 -0.63
C ALA A 27 5.10 -8.99 -2.07
N THR A 28 5.95 -10.00 -2.25
CA THR A 28 6.18 -10.69 -3.52
C THR A 28 5.42 -12.00 -3.53
N VAL A 29 4.42 -12.14 -4.40
CA VAL A 29 3.50 -13.28 -4.45
C VAL A 29 3.04 -13.59 -5.87
N HIS A 30 2.56 -14.80 -6.10
CA HIS A 30 2.01 -15.18 -7.40
C HIS A 30 0.52 -14.82 -7.49
N ILE A 31 0.03 -14.56 -8.70
CA ILE A 31 -1.40 -14.31 -8.95
C ILE A 31 -2.12 -15.66 -9.12
N LYS A 32 -3.16 -15.89 -8.31
CA LYS A 32 -4.05 -17.06 -8.44
C LYS A 32 -5.09 -16.83 -9.52
N LYS A 33 -5.81 -15.71 -9.43
CA LYS A 33 -6.93 -15.37 -10.29
C LYS A 33 -6.95 -13.87 -10.55
N ILE A 34 -7.43 -13.48 -11.74
CA ILE A 34 -7.73 -12.10 -12.09
C ILE A 34 -9.23 -12.03 -12.40
N GLU A 35 -9.93 -11.11 -11.75
CA GLU A 35 -11.35 -10.84 -11.95
C GLU A 35 -11.52 -9.39 -12.40
N VAL A 36 -12.27 -9.20 -13.48
CA VAL A 36 -12.50 -7.88 -14.09
C VAL A 36 -13.97 -7.53 -13.91
N TYR A 37 -14.22 -6.41 -13.25
CA TYR A 37 -15.53 -5.79 -13.10
C TYR A 37 -15.55 -4.49 -13.92
N THR A 38 -16.74 -3.88 -14.05
CA THR A 38 -16.87 -2.64 -14.84
C THR A 38 -16.07 -1.49 -14.22
N ASP A 39 -16.05 -1.41 -12.89
CA ASP A 39 -15.49 -0.31 -12.11
C ASP A 39 -14.13 -0.64 -11.46
N ARG A 40 -13.70 -1.90 -11.49
CA ARG A 40 -12.49 -2.35 -10.80
C ARG A 40 -11.92 -3.66 -11.34
N ILE A 41 -10.65 -3.89 -11.02
CA ILE A 41 -9.94 -5.15 -11.27
C ILE A 41 -9.49 -5.71 -9.93
N ILE A 42 -9.68 -7.00 -9.72
CA ILE A 42 -9.31 -7.73 -8.51
C ILE A 42 -8.34 -8.87 -8.85
N LEU A 43 -7.28 -8.98 -8.08
CA LEU A 43 -6.31 -10.06 -8.05
C LEU A 43 -6.53 -10.90 -6.79
N GLU A 44 -6.73 -12.20 -6.97
CA GLU A 44 -6.61 -13.16 -5.88
C GLU A 44 -5.16 -13.65 -5.83
N LEU A 45 -4.48 -13.53 -4.69
CA LEU A 45 -3.05 -13.83 -4.59
C LEU A 45 -2.79 -15.25 -4.00
N ARG A 46 -1.82 -15.99 -4.58
CA ARG A 46 -1.32 -17.27 -4.06
C ARG A 46 -0.30 -16.99 -2.94
N GLY A 47 -0.68 -17.25 -1.71
CA GLY A 47 0.21 -17.09 -0.55
C GLY A 47 -0.55 -16.81 0.75
N PRO A 48 0.16 -16.65 1.88
CA PRO A 48 -0.46 -16.19 3.12
C PRO A 48 -1.00 -14.77 2.97
N THR A 49 -2.04 -14.42 3.72
CA THR A 49 -2.52 -13.02 3.78
C THR A 49 -1.45 -12.16 4.45
N PHE A 50 -1.28 -10.95 3.95
CA PHE A 50 -0.23 -10.03 4.40
C PHE A 50 -0.79 -8.60 4.46
N GLY A 51 -0.14 -7.73 5.23
CA GLY A 51 -0.62 -6.36 5.50
C GLY A 51 -0.87 -6.12 6.99
N ALA A 52 -1.33 -4.91 7.34
CA ALA A 52 -1.73 -4.61 8.70
C ALA A 52 -2.93 -5.49 9.12
N GLN A 53 -3.04 -5.88 10.39
CA GLN A 53 -4.10 -6.79 10.87
C GLN A 53 -5.51 -6.32 10.44
N HIS A 54 -5.79 -5.02 10.55
CA HIS A 54 -7.06 -4.43 10.12
C HIS A 54 -7.30 -4.45 8.59
N CYS A 55 -6.26 -4.57 7.75
CA CYS A 55 -6.38 -4.86 6.32
C CYS A 55 -6.70 -6.35 6.08
N ILE A 56 -6.04 -7.23 6.84
CA ILE A 56 -6.21 -8.69 6.75
C ILE A 56 -7.65 -9.06 7.12
N ASP A 57 -8.18 -8.50 8.21
CA ASP A 57 -9.53 -8.80 8.72
C ASP A 57 -10.63 -8.38 7.72
N ASN A 58 -10.38 -7.32 6.95
CA ASN A 58 -11.29 -6.84 5.90
C ASN A 58 -11.10 -7.55 4.54
N ASN A 59 -10.02 -8.32 4.37
CA ASN A 59 -9.66 -8.94 3.11
C ASN A 59 -9.75 -10.47 3.19
N LYS A 60 -10.99 -10.98 3.33
CA LYS A 60 -11.29 -12.39 3.60
C LYS A 60 -10.76 -13.37 2.55
N ASP A 61 -10.53 -12.91 1.33
CA ASP A 61 -10.18 -13.75 0.18
C ASP A 61 -8.82 -13.38 -0.45
N ARG A 62 -7.99 -12.57 0.23
CA ARG A 62 -6.68 -12.15 -0.32
C ARG A 62 -6.83 -11.45 -1.68
N ARG A 63 -7.91 -10.68 -1.80
CA ARG A 63 -8.35 -9.92 -2.97
C ARG A 63 -7.72 -8.54 -2.91
N TRP A 64 -6.85 -8.25 -3.87
CA TRP A 64 -6.15 -6.99 -4.00
C TRP A 64 -6.46 -6.39 -5.36
N GLY A 65 -6.71 -5.10 -5.45
CA GLY A 65 -7.17 -4.56 -6.71
C GLY A 65 -7.03 -3.06 -6.85
N TRP A 66 -7.59 -2.55 -7.92
CA TRP A 66 -7.66 -1.11 -8.19
C TRP A 66 -8.94 -0.78 -8.97
N PRO A 67 -9.42 0.47 -8.91
CA PRO A 67 -10.48 0.95 -9.79
C PRO A 67 -10.03 0.99 -11.25
N THR A 68 -10.93 0.70 -12.20
CA THR A 68 -10.64 0.84 -13.64
C THR A 68 -10.41 2.30 -14.05
N SER A 69 -10.88 3.25 -13.24
CA SER A 69 -10.61 4.68 -13.39
C SER A 69 -9.20 5.11 -12.95
N SER A 70 -8.40 4.21 -12.36
CA SER A 70 -7.01 4.50 -12.01
C SER A 70 -6.21 4.81 -13.29
N PRO A 71 -5.41 5.89 -13.32
CA PRO A 71 -4.51 6.18 -14.45
C PRO A 71 -3.51 5.06 -14.76
N ALA A 72 -3.22 4.21 -13.78
CA ALA A 72 -2.32 3.07 -13.92
C ALA A 72 -3.04 1.77 -14.36
N SER A 73 -4.37 1.79 -14.51
CA SER A 73 -5.19 0.57 -14.63
C SER A 73 -4.76 -0.31 -15.80
N ASP A 74 -4.61 0.26 -17.01
CA ASP A 74 -4.25 -0.50 -18.20
C ASP A 74 -2.87 -1.14 -18.07
N ASN A 75 -1.90 -0.41 -17.53
CA ASN A 75 -0.53 -0.89 -17.32
C ASN A 75 -0.50 -2.03 -16.28
N TRP A 76 -1.18 -1.85 -15.15
CA TRP A 76 -1.26 -2.88 -14.11
C TRP A 76 -2.01 -4.11 -14.57
N TYR A 77 -3.07 -3.95 -15.38
CA TYR A 77 -3.81 -5.07 -15.93
C TYR A 77 -2.95 -5.90 -16.90
N ALA A 78 -2.27 -5.23 -17.85
CA ALA A 78 -1.36 -5.91 -18.77
C ALA A 78 -0.22 -6.63 -18.03
N LEU A 79 0.34 -6.01 -16.99
CA LEU A 79 1.36 -6.61 -16.13
C LEU A 79 0.83 -7.83 -15.40
N ALA A 80 -0.35 -7.73 -14.78
CA ALA A 80 -0.97 -8.84 -14.05
C ALA A 80 -1.25 -10.04 -14.97
N LEU A 81 -1.79 -9.79 -16.17
CA LEU A 81 -2.00 -10.84 -17.18
C LEU A 81 -0.69 -11.51 -17.58
N SER A 82 0.34 -10.71 -17.86
CA SER A 82 1.67 -11.20 -18.24
C SER A 82 2.30 -12.05 -17.13
N ALA A 83 2.23 -11.57 -15.88
CA ALA A 83 2.78 -12.28 -14.73
C ALA A 83 2.04 -13.58 -14.45
N GLN A 84 0.71 -13.57 -14.52
CA GLN A 84 -0.10 -14.78 -14.32
C GLN A 84 0.17 -15.82 -15.41
N ALA A 85 0.24 -15.41 -16.68
CA ALA A 85 0.47 -16.32 -17.81
C ALA A 85 1.86 -16.98 -17.78
N GLN A 86 2.86 -16.28 -17.24
CA GLN A 86 4.25 -16.76 -17.13
C GLN A 86 4.55 -17.39 -15.76
N GLU A 87 3.56 -17.48 -14.87
CA GLU A 87 3.74 -17.86 -13.47
C GLU A 87 4.87 -17.10 -12.77
N LEU A 88 5.01 -15.80 -13.07
CA LEU A 88 5.99 -14.93 -12.42
C LEU A 88 5.39 -14.30 -11.15
N PRO A 89 6.20 -14.11 -10.10
CA PRO A 89 5.75 -13.38 -8.93
C PRO A 89 5.59 -11.89 -9.24
N VAL A 90 4.59 -11.27 -8.62
CA VAL A 90 4.39 -9.82 -8.60
C VAL A 90 4.68 -9.28 -7.21
N ARG A 91 5.28 -8.10 -7.16
CA ARG A 91 5.40 -7.33 -5.93
C ARG A 91 4.22 -6.38 -5.82
N VAL A 92 3.42 -6.55 -4.78
CA VAL A 92 2.30 -5.67 -4.44
C VAL A 92 2.73 -4.68 -3.36
N HIS A 93 2.30 -3.43 -3.51
CA HIS A 93 2.64 -2.34 -2.59
C HIS A 93 1.37 -1.63 -2.09
N LYS A 94 1.34 -1.35 -0.79
CA LYS A 94 0.26 -0.58 -0.12
C LYS A 94 0.80 0.31 0.99
N ILE A 95 0.44 1.58 1.00
CA ILE A 95 0.67 2.49 2.12
C ILE A 95 -0.37 2.20 3.20
N ALA A 96 0.09 1.83 4.40
CA ALA A 96 -0.75 1.27 5.48
C ALA A 96 -1.78 2.24 6.11
N GLN A 97 -1.90 3.47 5.63
CA GLN A 97 -2.78 4.49 6.22
C GLN A 97 -4.27 4.20 6.02
N ASN A 98 -4.65 3.44 4.99
CA ASN A 98 -6.05 3.19 4.72
C ASN A 98 -6.29 1.82 4.09
N CYS A 99 -6.78 0.89 4.91
CA CYS A 99 -7.33 -0.38 4.44
C CYS A 99 -8.74 -0.24 3.85
N ILE A 100 -9.31 0.98 3.84
CA ILE A 100 -10.49 1.30 3.04
C ILE A 100 -10.08 1.16 1.58
N GLY A 101 -10.42 0.02 1.01
CA GLY A 101 -10.27 -0.32 -0.38
C GLY A 101 -11.61 -0.76 -0.94
N LEU A 102 -11.58 -1.22 -2.19
CA LEU A 102 -12.71 -1.73 -2.97
C LEU A 102 -13.73 -2.50 -2.12
N SER A 103 -15.01 -2.44 -2.48
CA SER A 103 -16.12 -3.06 -1.73
C SER A 103 -15.92 -4.55 -1.39
N ASP A 104 -15.04 -5.23 -2.11
CA ASP A 104 -14.72 -6.65 -2.05
C ASP A 104 -13.20 -6.92 -2.12
N GLY A 105 -12.34 -5.96 -1.71
CA GLY A 105 -10.89 -6.17 -1.69
C GLY A 105 -10.07 -4.98 -1.16
N THR A 106 -8.77 -5.17 -0.98
CA THR A 106 -7.85 -4.10 -0.59
C THR A 106 -7.33 -3.37 -1.83
N SER A 107 -7.41 -2.03 -1.83
CA SER A 107 -6.84 -1.24 -2.93
C SER A 107 -5.32 -1.30 -2.88
N LEU A 108 -4.68 -1.52 -4.02
CA LEU A 108 -3.24 -1.43 -4.21
C LEU A 108 -2.82 0.02 -4.46
N ASP A 109 -1.60 0.35 -4.04
CA ASP A 109 -0.94 1.61 -4.40
C ASP A 109 0.19 1.37 -5.43
N GLY A 110 0.62 0.13 -5.60
CA GLY A 110 1.56 -0.27 -6.64
C GLY A 110 1.53 -1.76 -6.96
N LEU A 111 1.78 -2.08 -8.23
CA LEU A 111 1.96 -3.44 -8.74
C LEU A 111 3.19 -3.46 -9.64
N PHE A 112 4.14 -4.33 -9.33
CA PHE A 112 5.42 -4.43 -10.04
C PHE A 112 5.69 -5.88 -10.42
N LEU A 113 6.31 -6.08 -11.58
CA LEU A 113 6.84 -7.40 -11.96
C LEU A 113 8.18 -7.57 -11.24
N GLU A 114 8.30 -8.60 -10.43
CA GLU A 114 9.59 -8.93 -9.84
C GLU A 114 10.36 -9.78 -10.87
N LYS A 115 11.43 -9.21 -11.44
CA LYS A 115 12.37 -10.01 -12.25
C LYS A 115 13.33 -10.71 -11.30
N ASN A 116 13.47 -12.02 -11.47
CA ASN A 116 14.57 -12.79 -10.87
C ASN A 116 15.94 -12.18 -11.22
#